data_AF-A0A7J8NCM1-F1
#
_entry.id   AF-A0A7J8NCM1-F1
#
_cell.length_a   1.000
_cell.length_b   1.000
_cell.length_c   1.000
_cell.angle_alpha   90.00
_cell.angle_beta   90.00
_cell.angle_gamma   90.00
#
_symmetry.space_group_name_H-M   'P 1'
#
loop_
_entity.id
_entity.type
_entity.pdbx_description
1 polymer ?
#
loop_
_entity_poly.entity_id
_entity_poly.type
_entity_poly.pdbx_seq_one_letter_code
_entity_poly.pdbx_strand_id
1 'polypeptide(L)'
;MLIDTIRNGFASISNIAEVRLIHEWCNKDWKVKFRHVLRGSNKVVDCLTNATIGKVNQVVPFPVPPLCVIRLVEEDAHNSLYEGTT
;
A
#
# COMPACT_ATOMS: atom_id res chain seq x y z
N MET A 1 -1.78 -2.33 -16.76
CA MET A 1 -1.53 -1.02 -17.39
C MET A 1 -0.35 -0.29 -16.75
N LEU A 2 -0.44 0.25 -15.51
CA LEU A 2 0.70 0.96 -14.89
C LEU A 2 1.92 0.06 -14.60
N ILE A 3 1.68 -1.12 -14.02
CA ILE A 3 2.77 -2.08 -13.73
C ILE A 3 3.50 -2.48 -15.01
N ASP A 4 2.76 -2.67 -16.11
CA ASP A 4 3.33 -3.02 -17.42
C ASP A 4 4.12 -1.84 -18.00
N THR A 5 3.62 -0.60 -17.87
CA THR A 5 4.35 0.61 -18.24
C THR A 5 5.68 0.74 -17.49
N ILE A 6 5.71 0.42 -16.19
CA ILE A 6 6.94 0.43 -15.38
C ILE A 6 7.90 -0.67 -15.81
N ARG A 7 7.41 -1.89 -16.00
CA ARG A 7 8.25 -3.05 -16.36
C ARG A 7 8.85 -2.97 -17.76
N ASN A 8 8.13 -2.38 -18.71
CA ASN A 8 8.54 -2.34 -20.12
C ASN A 8 9.39 -1.09 -20.45
N GLY A 9 9.84 -0.33 -19.45
CA GLY A 9 10.69 0.85 -19.63
C GLY A 9 9.99 2.12 -20.14
N PHE A 10 8.72 2.00 -20.57
CA PHE A 10 7.90 3.14 -21.01
C PHE A 10 7.63 4.18 -19.93
N ALA A 11 7.79 3.82 -18.66
CA ALA A 11 7.70 4.77 -17.56
C ALA A 11 8.73 5.91 -17.66
N SER A 12 9.90 5.69 -18.29
CA SER A 12 10.92 6.73 -18.49
C SER A 12 10.45 7.95 -19.31
N ILE A 13 9.55 7.72 -20.28
CA ILE A 13 8.99 8.74 -21.17
C ILE A 13 7.61 9.24 -20.73
N SER A 14 7.15 8.81 -19.54
CA SER A 14 5.86 9.26 -19.01
C SER A 14 5.87 10.76 -18.73
N ASN A 15 4.77 11.45 -19.01
CA ASN A 15 4.58 12.85 -18.62
C ASN A 15 4.34 13.00 -17.10
N ILE A 16 4.01 11.91 -16.38
CA ILE A 16 3.78 11.90 -14.93
C ILE A 16 5.11 11.71 -14.20
N ALA A 17 5.47 12.68 -13.34
CA ALA A 17 6.75 12.68 -12.64
C ALA A 17 6.92 11.49 -11.69
N GLU A 18 5.85 11.12 -10.98
CA GLU A 18 5.82 10.01 -10.04
C GLU A 18 6.05 8.67 -10.74
N VAL A 19 5.54 8.51 -11.96
CA VAL A 19 5.76 7.30 -12.76
C VAL A 19 7.23 7.17 -13.17
N ARG A 20 7.87 8.28 -13.56
CA ARG A 20 9.31 8.30 -13.84
C ARG A 20 10.14 7.97 -12.60
N LEU A 21 9.80 8.54 -11.43
CA LEU A 21 10.49 8.29 -10.17
C LEU A 21 10.41 6.82 -9.73
N ILE A 22 9.23 6.20 -9.84
CA ILE A 22 9.07 4.77 -9.52
C ILE A 22 9.96 3.92 -10.43
N HIS A 23 10.04 4.25 -11.72
CA HIS A 23 10.93 3.56 -12.66
C HIS A 23 12.41 3.73 -12.31
N GLU A 24 12.85 4.92 -11.92
CA GLU A 24 14.22 5.14 -11.43
C GLU A 24 14.54 4.30 -10.19
N TRP A 25 13.61 4.20 -9.24
CA TRP A 25 13.79 3.35 -8.05
C TRP A 25 13.87 1.86 -8.39
N CYS A 26 13.12 1.41 -9.40
CA CYS A 26 13.18 0.02 -9.87
C CYS A 26 14.51 -0.32 -10.56
N ASN A 27 15.19 0.69 -11.14
CA ASN A 27 16.49 0.53 -11.79
C ASN A 27 17.69 0.63 -10.83
N LYS A 28 17.45 0.77 -9.52
CA LYS A 28 18.49 0.60 -8.49
C LYS A 28 18.76 -0.90 -8.27
N ASP A 29 19.75 -1.23 -7.43
CA ASP A 29 20.08 -2.62 -7.04
C ASP A 29 19.02 -3.30 -6.14
N TRP A 30 17.75 -2.91 -6.28
CA TRP A 30 16.63 -3.46 -5.51
C TRP A 30 15.89 -4.52 -6.31
N LYS A 31 15.60 -5.66 -5.68
CA LYS A 31 14.74 -6.69 -6.28
C LYS A 31 13.27 -6.33 -6.03
N VAL A 32 12.66 -5.57 -6.94
CA VAL A 32 11.27 -5.12 -6.83
C VAL A 32 10.29 -6.10 -7.46
N LYS A 33 9.20 -6.43 -6.76
CA LYS A 33 8.09 -7.26 -7.27
C LYS A 33 6.77 -6.50 -7.11
N PHE A 34 6.07 -6.30 -8.23
CA PHE A 34 4.74 -5.71 -8.25
C PHE A 34 3.65 -6.77 -8.14
N ARG A 35 2.70 -6.55 -7.23
CA ARG A 35 1.48 -7.37 -7.07
C ARG A 35 0.29 -6.43 -6.91
N HIS A 36 -0.77 -6.69 -7.67
CA HIS A 36 -2.05 -6.04 -7.45
C HIS A 36 -2.78 -6.77 -6.32
N VAL A 37 -3.15 -6.04 -5.27
CA VAL A 37 -3.91 -6.56 -4.13
C VAL A 37 -5.32 -5.99 -4.21
N LEU A 38 -6.33 -6.83 -4.04
CA LEU A 38 -7.72 -6.38 -4.04
C LEU A 38 -7.98 -5.46 -2.84
N ARG A 39 -8.81 -4.43 -3.04
CA ARG A 39 -9.14 -3.43 -2.01
C ARG A 39 -9.59 -4.07 -0.70
N GLY A 40 -10.45 -5.10 -0.77
CA GLY A 40 -10.96 -5.80 0.41
C GLY A 40 -9.86 -6.46 1.28
N SER A 41 -8.70 -6.75 0.69
CA SER A 41 -7.54 -7.34 1.36
C SER A 41 -6.49 -6.30 1.77
N ASN A 42 -6.70 -5.01 1.47
CA ASN A 42 -5.73 -3.93 1.73
C ASN A 42 -6.25 -2.88 2.73
N LYS A 43 -7.18 -3.28 3.61
CA LYS A 43 -7.92 -2.37 4.51
C LYS A 43 -7.03 -1.56 5.45
N VAL A 44 -5.90 -2.13 5.91
CA VAL A 44 -4.96 -1.43 6.80
C VAL A 44 -4.33 -0.23 6.10
N VAL A 45 -3.91 -0.40 4.84
CA VAL A 45 -3.34 0.69 4.04
C VAL A 45 -4.38 1.77 3.79
N ASP A 46 -5.61 1.41 3.41
CA ASP A 46 -6.72 2.35 3.25
C ASP A 46 -6.97 3.15 4.54
N CYS A 47 -6.93 2.49 5.70
CA CYS A 47 -7.07 3.12 7.01
C CYS A 47 -5.96 4.12 7.32
N LEU A 48 -4.71 3.76 7.05
CA LEU A 48 -3.55 4.64 7.26
C LEU A 48 -3.60 5.84 6.32
N THR A 49 -3.89 5.63 5.03
CA THR A 49 -4.02 6.73 4.06
C THR A 49 -5.07 7.75 4.50
N ASN A 50 -6.22 7.28 4.99
CA ASN A 50 -7.27 8.14 5.54
C ASN A 50 -6.82 8.87 6.83
N ALA A 51 -6.12 8.19 7.74
CA ALA A 51 -5.62 8.81 8.97
C ALA A 51 -4.55 9.89 8.71
N THR A 52 -3.84 9.80 7.58
CA THR A 52 -2.83 10.76 7.15
C THR A 52 -3.32 11.75 6.10
N ILE A 53 -4.62 11.78 5.78
CA ILE A 53 -5.15 12.64 4.73
C ILE A 53 -4.77 14.11 4.97
N GLY A 54 -4.29 14.79 3.93
CA GLY A 54 -3.82 16.18 4.02
C GLY A 54 -2.42 16.37 4.61
N LYS A 55 -1.74 15.33 5.09
CA LYS A 55 -0.36 15.39 5.62
C LYS A 55 0.69 14.99 4.58
N VAL A 56 0.58 15.54 3.38
CA VAL A 56 1.51 15.25 2.28
C VAL A 56 2.89 15.84 2.62
N ASN A 57 3.97 15.08 2.38
CA ASN A 57 5.37 15.43 2.67
C ASN A 57 5.76 15.48 4.15
N GLN A 58 4.98 14.88 5.05
CA GLN A 58 5.34 14.77 6.47
C GLN A 58 5.43 13.30 6.88
N VAL A 59 6.48 12.95 7.62
CA VAL A 59 6.51 11.69 8.36
C VAL A 59 5.54 11.84 9.52
N VAL A 60 4.47 11.03 9.52
CA VAL A 60 3.47 11.03 10.59
C VAL A 60 3.75 9.84 11.51
N PRO A 61 4.44 10.04 12.65
CA PRO A 61 4.63 8.97 13.60
C PRO A 61 3.31 8.67 14.32
N PHE A 62 3.00 7.39 14.45
CA PHE A 62 1.88 6.89 15.24
C PHE A 62 2.44 6.19 16.49
N PRO A 63 2.49 6.86 17.65
CA PRO A 63 2.97 6.22 18.89
C PRO A 63 2.04 5.08 19.33
N VAL A 64 0.76 5.18 18.97
CA VAL A 64 -0.24 4.11 19.07
C VAL A 64 -0.89 3.95 17.70
N PRO A 65 -1.18 2.72 17.22
CA PRO A 65 -1.88 2.53 15.95
C PRO A 65 -3.20 3.31 15.89
N PRO A 66 -3.58 3.87 14.73
CA PRO A 66 -4.89 4.51 14.59
C PRO A 66 -6.03 3.55 14.96
N LEU A 67 -7.09 4.08 15.58
CA LEU A 67 -8.25 3.30 16.02
C LEU A 67 -8.85 2.42 14.90
N CYS A 68 -8.84 2.89 13.65
CA CYS A 68 -9.32 2.13 12.51
C CYS A 68 -8.47 0.87 12.25
N VAL A 69 -7.15 0.92 12.47
CA VAL A 69 -6.26 -0.25 12.36
C VAL A 69 -6.49 -1.21 13.52
N ILE A 70 -6.67 -0.69 14.74
CA ILE A 70 -6.96 -1.51 15.92
C ILE A 70 -8.24 -2.32 15.71
N ARG A 71 -9.32 -1.68 15.24
CA ARG A 71 -10.59 -2.36 14.94
C ARG A 71 -10.45 -3.45 13.88
N LEU A 72 -9.65 -3.22 12.83
CA LEU A 72 -9.40 -4.24 11.82
C LEU A 72 -8.73 -5.48 12.40
N VAL A 73 -7.78 -5.31 13.32
CA VAL A 73 -7.10 -6.42 13.98
C VAL A 73 -8.06 -7.19 14.89
N GLU A 74 -8.92 -6.47 15.63
CA GLU A 74 -9.94 -7.09 16.48
C GLU A 74 -10.95 -7.90 15.65
N GLU A 75 -11.43 -7.35 14.53
CA GLU A 75 -12.33 -8.04 13.60
C GLU A 75 -11.69 -9.32 13.02
N ASP A 76 -10.43 -9.26 12.61
CA ASP A 76 -9.70 -10.40 12.06
C ASP A 76 -9.51 -11.52 13.10
N ALA A 77 -9.17 -11.14 14.33
CA ALA A 77 -9.05 -12.08 15.44
C ALA A 77 -10.38 -12.79 15.72
N HIS A 78 -11.52 -12.07 15.69
CA HIS A 78 -12.83 -12.68 15.88
C HIS A 78 -13.17 -13.65 14.73
N ASN A 79 -12.91 -13.28 13.48
CA ASN A 79 -13.19 -14.16 12.34
C ASN A 79 -12.38 -15.46 12.38
N SER A 80 -11.12 -15.40 12.81
CA SER A 80 -10.26 -16.59 12.94
C SER A 80 -10.75 -17.61 13.99
N LEU A 81 -11.48 -17.15 15.02
CA LEU A 81 -12.05 -18.01 16.07
C LEU A 81 -13.26 -18.80 15.58
N TYR A 82 -14.03 -18.28 14.62
CA TYR A 82 -15.22 -18.95 14.10
C TYR A 82 -14.93 -19.97 12.98
N GLU A 83 -13.85 -19.79 12.22
CA GLU A 83 -13.43 -20.72 11.16
C GLU A 83 -12.83 -22.04 11.70
N GLY A 84 -12.51 -22.13 13.00
CA GLY A 84 -12.00 -23.34 13.64
C GLY A 84 -13.06 -24.33 14.16
N THR A 85 -14.35 -24.07 13.92
CA THR A 85 -15.48 -24.82 14.50
C THR A 85 -16.40 -25.54 13.50
N THR A 86 -16.02 -25.60 12.22
CA THR A 86 -16.73 -26.37 11.17
C THR A 86 -15.89 -27.53 10.67
#